data_AF-A0A6A4WHX8-F1
#
_entry.id   AF-A0A6A4WHX8-F1
#
_cell.length_a   1.000
_cell.length_b   1.000
_cell.length_c   1.000
_cell.angle_alpha   90.00
_cell.angle_beta   90.00
_cell.angle_gamma   90.00
#
_symmetry.space_group_name_H-M   'P 1'
#
loop_
_entity.id
_entity.type
_entity.pdbx_description
1 polymer ?
#
loop_
_entity_poly.entity_id
_entity_poly.type
_entity_poly.pdbx_seq_one_letter_code
_entity_poly.pdbx_strand_id
1 'polypeptide(L)'
;MRSLEGAPADASEQAHLSELCVEDGQSPRSDDLAGDFTYRLMGVVSHYGSATHSGHYVSDVYSVDRDRWFHYDDRRVSCVDEADVLGEAGHQRNGYIFFYLHKDLCDQVVSVGEAGGAL
;
A
#
# COMPACT_ATOMS: atom_id res chain seq x y z
N MET A 1 1.52 -57.69 6.19
CA MET A 1 0.52 -56.65 6.55
C MET A 1 0.72 -55.47 5.62
N ARG A 2 -0.39 -54.82 5.25
CA ARG A 2 -0.62 -54.01 4.04
C ARG A 2 0.21 -52.72 3.96
N SER A 3 0.62 -52.38 2.73
CA SER A 3 0.99 -51.04 2.28
C SER A 3 -0.13 -50.03 2.50
N LEU A 4 0.23 -48.74 2.64
CA LEU A 4 -0.46 -47.59 2.06
C LEU A 4 0.52 -46.40 2.01
N GLU A 5 0.87 -46.01 0.79
CA GLU A 5 1.43 -44.70 0.44
C GLU A 5 0.43 -43.58 0.76
N GLY A 6 0.95 -42.39 1.06
CA GLY A 6 0.18 -41.16 1.19
C GLY A 6 1.10 -39.96 0.98
N ALA A 7 0.84 -39.25 -0.12
CA ALA A 7 1.66 -38.25 -0.81
C ALA A 7 1.97 -36.95 -0.01
N PRO A 8 2.98 -36.16 -0.45
CA PRO A 8 3.19 -34.80 0.05
C PRO A 8 2.07 -33.87 -0.43
N ALA A 9 1.49 -33.12 0.49
CA ALA A 9 0.52 -32.07 0.17
C ALA A 9 1.26 -30.87 -0.45
N ASP A 10 1.12 -30.78 -1.77
CA ASP A 10 0.84 -29.58 -2.54
C ASP A 10 1.77 -28.38 -2.36
N ALA A 11 2.83 -28.40 -3.16
CA ALA A 11 3.56 -27.21 -3.58
C ALA A 11 2.79 -26.58 -4.75
N SER A 12 1.80 -25.73 -4.46
CA SER A 12 1.21 -24.85 -5.48
C SER A 12 0.30 -23.82 -4.82
N GLU A 13 0.82 -22.62 -4.52
CA GLU A 13 0.08 -21.34 -4.52
C GLU A 13 0.99 -20.21 -4.04
N GLN A 14 1.80 -19.68 -4.96
CA GLN A 14 2.11 -18.24 -5.13
C GLN A 14 3.17 -18.07 -6.22
N ALA A 15 2.87 -18.58 -7.40
CA ALA A 15 3.47 -18.12 -8.65
C ALA A 15 2.48 -17.17 -9.31
N HIS A 16 2.26 -15.97 -8.76
CA HIS A 16 1.63 -14.88 -9.52
C HIS A 16 1.71 -13.49 -8.85
N LEU A 17 2.92 -13.09 -8.45
CA LEU A 17 3.20 -11.67 -8.13
C LEU A 17 4.41 -11.18 -8.95
N SER A 18 4.54 -11.69 -10.17
CA SER A 18 5.60 -11.36 -11.13
C SER A 18 5.10 -10.63 -12.37
N GLU A 19 3.81 -10.29 -12.46
CA GLU A 19 3.22 -9.53 -13.59
C GLU A 19 2.82 -8.10 -13.20
N LEU A 20 3.73 -7.38 -12.56
CA LEU A 20 3.77 -5.92 -12.67
C LEU A 20 5.09 -5.44 -13.29
N CYS A 21 5.82 -6.33 -13.96
CA CYS A 21 6.95 -5.96 -14.81
C CYS A 21 6.43 -5.20 -16.04
N VAL A 22 6.08 -3.94 -15.83
CA VAL A 22 5.97 -2.96 -16.91
C VAL A 22 7.40 -2.57 -17.25
N GLU A 23 8.00 -3.32 -18.18
CA GLU A 23 9.17 -2.82 -18.90
C GLU A 23 8.66 -1.82 -19.95
N ASP A 24 8.56 -0.54 -19.56
CA ASP A 24 8.60 0.58 -20.51
C ASP A 24 9.41 1.75 -19.94
N GLY A 25 10.68 1.79 -20.35
CA GLY A 25 11.20 2.95 -21.07
C GLY A 25 11.53 4.26 -20.34
N GLN A 26 10.93 4.60 -19.20
CA GLN A 26 11.21 5.87 -18.50
C GLN A 26 11.11 5.70 -16.99
N SER A 27 12.08 5.02 -16.38
CA SER A 27 12.40 5.38 -14.99
C SER A 27 12.90 6.82 -15.00
N PRO A 28 12.28 7.75 -14.25
CA PRO A 28 12.82 9.10 -14.13
C PRO A 28 14.26 8.95 -13.63
N ARG A 29 15.22 9.51 -14.36
CA ARG A 29 16.60 9.48 -13.89
C ARG A 29 16.62 10.16 -12.52
N SER A 30 17.44 9.67 -11.62
CA SER A 30 17.60 10.25 -10.28
C SER A 30 17.88 11.76 -10.29
N ASP A 31 18.41 12.27 -11.40
CA ASP A 31 18.70 13.69 -11.63
C ASP A 31 17.48 14.52 -12.12
N ASP A 32 16.40 13.89 -12.62
CA ASP A 32 15.16 14.56 -13.03
C ASP A 32 14.21 14.84 -11.85
N LEU A 33 14.42 14.17 -10.70
CA LEU A 33 13.74 14.43 -9.42
C LEU A 33 14.45 15.51 -8.59
N ALA A 34 15.24 16.38 -9.23
CA ALA A 34 15.86 17.55 -8.61
C ALA A 34 14.84 18.67 -8.25
N GLY A 35 13.60 18.28 -7.95
CA GLY A 35 12.62 19.10 -7.26
C GLY A 35 12.80 19.00 -5.75
N ASP A 36 12.16 19.90 -5.03
CA ASP A 36 12.16 19.95 -3.56
C ASP A 36 11.93 18.52 -3.02
N PHE A 37 12.83 18.02 -2.14
CA PHE A 37 12.79 16.69 -1.50
C PHE A 37 11.54 16.50 -0.63
N THR A 38 10.39 16.54 -1.28
CA THR A 38 9.08 16.65 -0.70
C THR A 38 8.35 15.37 -1.01
N TYR A 39 7.80 14.81 0.05
CA TYR A 39 7.14 13.52 0.02
C TYR A 39 5.75 13.67 0.58
N ARG A 40 4.80 12.94 0.00
CA ARG A 40 3.44 12.81 0.50
C ARG A 40 3.31 11.47 1.22
N LEU A 41 2.67 11.47 2.39
CA LEU A 41 2.30 10.23 3.05
C LEU A 41 1.18 9.57 2.27
N MET A 42 1.39 8.30 1.89
CA MET A 42 0.46 7.53 1.08
C MET A 42 -0.18 6.37 1.85
N GLY A 43 0.49 5.89 2.90
CA GLY A 43 -0.02 4.79 3.70
C GLY A 43 0.60 4.72 5.07
N VAL A 44 -0.20 4.29 6.03
CA VAL A 44 0.20 3.99 7.40
C VAL A 44 -0.22 2.56 7.70
N VAL A 45 0.70 1.75 8.23
CA VAL A 45 0.37 0.46 8.82
C VAL A 45 0.50 0.62 10.31
N SER A 46 -0.60 0.40 11.03
CA SER A 46 -0.66 0.51 12.48
C SER A 46 -0.71 -0.87 13.11
N HIS A 47 0.01 -1.02 14.23
CA HIS A 47 0.05 -2.27 14.99
C HIS A 47 -0.56 -2.09 16.37
N TYR A 48 -1.54 -2.93 16.68
CA TYR A 48 -2.23 -2.96 17.97
C TYR A 48 -1.85 -4.26 18.68
N GLY A 49 -0.78 -4.20 19.46
CA GLY A 49 -0.27 -5.34 20.21
C GLY A 49 0.94 -4.97 21.04
N SER A 50 1.23 -5.78 22.06
CA SER A 50 2.39 -5.55 22.95
C SER A 50 3.67 -6.24 22.47
N ALA A 51 3.59 -7.17 21.52
CA ALA A 51 4.72 -7.94 21.01
C ALA A 51 4.75 -7.89 19.48
N THR A 52 5.93 -7.97 18.88
CA THR A 52 6.09 -7.83 17.41
C THR A 52 5.60 -9.05 16.61
N HIS A 53 5.36 -10.19 17.26
CA HIS A 53 4.90 -11.43 16.61
C HIS A 53 3.41 -11.73 16.88
N SER A 54 2.69 -10.82 17.55
CA SER A 54 1.27 -10.98 17.86
C SER A 54 0.57 -9.63 17.96
N GLY A 55 -0.75 -9.62 17.87
CA GLY A 55 -1.56 -8.40 17.80
C GLY A 55 -2.24 -8.26 16.45
N HIS A 56 -2.70 -7.05 16.16
CA HIS A 56 -3.52 -6.77 14.99
C HIS A 56 -2.90 -5.67 14.13
N TYR A 57 -2.83 -5.92 12.82
CA TYR A 57 -2.30 -4.95 11.86
C TYR A 57 -3.44 -4.44 11.00
N VAL A 58 -3.55 -3.12 10.92
CA VAL A 58 -4.50 -2.43 10.04
C VAL A 58 -3.74 -1.43 9.18
N SER A 59 -4.33 -0.99 8.08
CA SER A 59 -3.70 0.00 7.21
C SER A 59 -4.65 1.12 6.82
N ASP A 60 -4.19 2.36 6.98
CA ASP A 60 -4.80 3.53 6.36
C ASP A 60 -4.06 3.80 5.05
N VAL A 61 -4.77 3.85 3.92
CA VAL A 61 -4.17 4.06 2.59
C VAL A 61 -4.89 5.20 1.89
N TYR A 62 -4.12 6.13 1.35
CA TYR A 62 -4.62 7.22 0.54
C TYR A 62 -4.80 6.76 -0.91
N SER A 63 -6.02 6.89 -1.42
CA SER A 63 -6.35 6.65 -2.82
C SER A 63 -6.28 7.98 -3.58
N VAL A 64 -5.34 8.07 -4.51
CA VAL A 64 -5.15 9.26 -5.36
C VAL A 64 -6.38 9.48 -6.25
N ASP A 65 -6.87 8.42 -6.90
CA ASP A 65 -8.03 8.49 -7.82
C ASP A 65 -9.31 9.00 -7.15
N ARG A 66 -9.45 8.75 -5.84
CA ARG A 66 -10.63 9.12 -5.05
C ARG A 66 -10.39 10.32 -4.15
N ASP A 67 -9.17 10.84 -4.13
CA ASP A 67 -8.69 11.88 -3.22
C ASP A 67 -9.15 11.66 -1.77
N ARG A 68 -8.91 10.45 -1.24
CA ARG A 68 -9.52 10.00 0.02
C ARG A 68 -8.76 8.89 0.70
N TRP A 69 -8.78 8.91 2.03
CA TRP A 69 -8.21 7.86 2.86
C TRP A 69 -9.21 6.73 3.11
N PHE A 70 -8.67 5.50 3.16
CA PHE A 70 -9.41 4.31 3.48
C PHE A 70 -8.70 3.53 4.57
N HIS A 71 -9.44 3.17 5.61
CA HIS A 71 -9.00 2.30 6.70
C HIS A 71 -9.36 0.84 6.38
N TYR A 72 -8.34 0.00 6.30
CA TYR A 72 -8.42 -1.43 6.04
C TYR A 72 -8.16 -2.21 7.32
N ASP A 73 -9.21 -2.85 7.82
CA ASP A 73 -9.25 -3.71 9.00
C ASP A 73 -9.73 -5.10 8.57
N ASP A 74 -8.78 -5.95 8.14
CA ASP A 74 -9.02 -7.26 7.53
C ASP A 74 -10.04 -7.19 6.37
N ARG A 75 -11.26 -7.68 6.63
CA ARG A 75 -12.36 -7.74 5.65
C ARG A 75 -13.18 -6.46 5.61
N ARG A 76 -12.94 -5.53 6.55
CA ARG A 76 -13.68 -4.29 6.70
C ARG A 76 -12.87 -3.16 6.08
N VAL A 77 -13.50 -2.45 5.16
CA VAL A 77 -12.92 -1.26 4.54
C VAL A 77 -13.86 -0.10 4.82
N SER A 78 -13.31 1.01 5.29
CA SER A 78 -14.09 2.22 5.57
C SER A 78 -13.37 3.46 5.05
N CYS A 79 -14.14 4.44 4.61
CA CYS A 79 -13.61 5.77 4.34
C CYS A 79 -13.29 6.45 5.68
N VAL A 80 -12.15 7.13 5.75
CA VAL A 80 -11.71 7.89 6.92
C VAL A 80 -11.22 9.27 6.47
N ASP A 81 -11.42 10.27 7.31
CA ASP A 81 -10.93 11.62 7.01
C ASP A 81 -9.42 11.70 7.26
N GLU A 82 -8.72 12.51 6.46
CA GLU A 82 -7.27 12.69 6.60
C GLU A 82 -6.89 13.18 8.01
N ALA A 83 -7.75 13.99 8.64
CA ALA A 83 -7.56 14.44 10.02
C ALA A 83 -7.61 13.30 11.04
N ASP A 84 -8.36 12.23 10.79
CA ASP A 84 -8.43 11.05 11.67
C ASP A 84 -7.23 10.12 11.45
N VAL A 85 -6.60 10.18 10.27
CA VAL A 85 -5.35 9.45 9.99
C VAL A 85 -4.12 10.21 10.52
N LEU A 86 -4.05 11.53 10.30
CA LEU A 86 -2.86 12.36 10.55
C LEU A 86 -2.94 13.21 11.82
N GLY A 87 -4.12 13.40 12.39
CA GLY A 87 -4.34 14.30 13.53
C GLY A 87 -3.74 13.75 14.81
N GLU A 88 -3.45 14.60 15.80
CA GLU A 88 -2.70 14.17 16.99
C GLU A 88 -3.28 12.95 17.69
N ALA A 89 -4.60 12.72 17.69
CA ALA A 89 -5.25 11.54 18.29
C ALA A 89 -5.59 10.42 17.28
N GLY A 90 -5.07 10.52 16.07
CA GLY A 90 -5.39 9.65 14.94
C GLY A 90 -4.70 8.29 14.96
N HIS A 91 -4.94 7.53 13.89
CA HIS A 91 -4.46 6.16 13.75
C HIS A 91 -2.94 6.04 13.66
N GLN A 92 -2.26 7.07 13.14
CA GLN A 92 -0.80 7.13 13.03
C GLN A 92 -0.06 7.13 14.37
N ARG A 93 -0.74 7.38 15.51
CA ARG A 93 -0.14 7.18 16.85
C ARG A 93 0.39 5.77 17.07
N ASN A 94 -0.28 4.77 16.50
CA ASN A 94 0.13 3.37 16.55
C ASN A 94 0.83 2.95 15.26
N GLY A 95 1.27 3.92 14.46
CA GLY A 95 1.93 3.70 13.18
C GLY A 95 3.25 2.96 13.39
N TYR A 96 3.38 1.84 12.70
CA TYR A 96 4.54 0.97 12.72
C TYR A 96 5.37 1.10 11.43
N ILE A 97 4.70 1.21 10.28
CA ILE A 97 5.33 1.40 8.96
C ILE A 97 4.63 2.56 8.24
N PHE A 98 5.41 3.41 7.57
CA PHE A 98 4.92 4.56 6.83
C PHE A 98 5.42 4.50 5.39
N PHE A 99 4.50 4.66 4.44
CA PHE A 99 4.80 4.74 3.02
C PHE A 99 4.69 6.18 2.54
N TYR A 100 5.76 6.66 1.93
CA TYR A 100 5.85 7.98 1.35
C TYR A 100 6.15 7.88 -0.14
N LEU A 101 5.52 8.74 -0.93
CA LEU A 101 5.79 8.88 -2.35
C LEU A 101 6.32 10.28 -2.64
N HIS A 102 7.31 10.39 -3.53
CA HIS A 102 7.82 11.68 -3.97
C HIS A 102 6.67 12.51 -4.59
N LYS A 103 6.60 13.80 -4.31
CA LYS A 103 5.46 14.63 -4.77
C LYS A 103 5.33 14.64 -6.29
N ASP A 104 6.44 14.76 -7.01
CA ASP A 104 6.43 14.73 -8.48
C ASP A 104 5.83 13.43 -9.05
N LEU A 105 6.01 12.30 -8.35
CA LEU A 105 5.41 11.02 -8.73
C LEU A 105 3.92 10.97 -8.35
N CYS A 106 3.54 11.56 -7.22
CA CYS A 106 2.11 11.70 -6.87
C CYS A 106 1.34 12.49 -7.93
N ASP A 107 1.90 13.62 -8.36
CA ASP A 107 1.25 14.53 -9.31
C ASP A 107 1.13 13.87 -10.71
N GLN A 108 2.10 13.02 -11.08
CA GLN A 108 2.01 12.20 -12.28
C GLN A 108 0.88 11.17 -12.20
N VAL A 109 0.70 10.50 -11.05
CA VAL A 109 -0.40 9.53 -10.85
C VAL A 109 -1.76 10.21 -10.98
N VAL A 110 -1.92 11.43 -10.45
CA VAL A 110 -3.14 12.24 -10.63
C VAL A 110 -3.40 12.51 -12.12
N SER A 111 -2.37 12.89 -12.86
CA SER A 111 -2.49 13.29 -14.27
C SER A 111 -2.85 12.13 -15.21
N VAL A 112 -2.48 10.90 -14.86
CA VAL A 112 -2.82 9.70 -15.64
C VAL A 112 -4.27 9.27 -15.42
N GLY A 113 -4.83 9.49 -14.22
CA GLY A 113 -6.22 9.16 -13.90
C GLY A 113 -7.26 9.97 -14.69
N GLU A 114 -6.96 11.23 -15.02
CA GLU A 114 -7.87 12.07 -15.80
C GLU A 114 -7.93 11.72 -17.30
N ALA A 115 -6.85 11.17 -17.86
CA ALA A 115 -6.79 10.79 -19.28
C ALA A 115 -7.56 9.48 -19.59
N GLY A 116 -7.83 8.64 -18.59
CA GLY A 116 -8.55 7.37 -18.74
C GLY A 116 -10.08 7.45 -18.68
N GLY A 117 -10.65 8.63 -18.45
CA GLY A 117 -12.09 8.83 -18.22
C GLY A 117 -12.95 9.15 -19.46
N ALA A 118 -12.38 9.13 -20.66
CA ALA A 118 -13.08 9.49 -21.90
C ALA A 118 -13.14 8.31 -22.89
N LEU A 119 -14.04 7.36 -22.65
CA LEU A 119 -14.53 6.40 -23.65
C LEU A 119 -16.03 6.12 -23.45
#